data_AF-A0A060CGM1-F1
#
_entry.id   AF-A0A060CGM1-F1
#
_cell.length_a   1.000
_cell.length_b   1.000
_cell.length_c   1.000
_cell.angle_alpha   90.00
_cell.angle_beta   90.00
_cell.angle_gamma   90.00
#
_symmetry.space_group_name_H-M   'P 1'
#
loop_
_entity.id
_entity.type
_entity.pdbx_description
1 polymer ?
#
loop_
_entity_poly.entity_id
_entity_poly.type
_entity_poly.pdbx_seq_one_letter_code
_entity_poly.pdbx_strand_id
1 'polypeptide(L)'
;ESYYHPDLIYLDWWVGHPAFRRALADFLAGYYNDGARRGGVVLTYKLHALPAGSAILDVERGQLAGIRAEPWQTDTTISNGSWGYVKNDTYRSADEIVRLLADVVSKNGQPAAGHRAPGPDGPHRAAGRKRCCWRSARGWRPT
;
A
#
# COMPACT_ATOMS: atom_id res chain seq x y z
N GLU A 1 -5.56 9.43 -23.72
CA GLU A 1 -4.65 10.02 -22.73
C GLU A 1 -4.89 9.37 -21.37
N SER A 2 -3.84 8.99 -20.66
CA SER A 2 -3.96 8.57 -19.26
C SER A 2 -4.10 9.82 -18.40
N TYR A 3 -5.28 10.07 -17.86
CA TYR A 3 -5.58 11.26 -17.04
C TYR A 3 -4.70 11.41 -15.79
N TYR A 4 -3.99 10.35 -15.40
CA TYR A 4 -3.10 10.32 -14.23
C TYR A 4 -1.81 9.56 -14.56
N HIS A 5 -0.72 10.00 -13.94
CA HIS A 5 0.60 9.37 -14.01
C HIS A 5 1.03 8.93 -12.60
N PRO A 6 0.44 7.86 -12.05
CA PRO A 6 0.74 7.46 -10.68
C PRO A 6 2.18 6.94 -10.56
N ASP A 7 2.86 7.37 -9.50
CA ASP A 7 4.18 6.85 -9.10
C ASP A 7 4.06 5.49 -8.39
N LEU A 8 2.89 5.20 -7.83
CA LEU A 8 2.56 3.94 -7.17
C LEU A 8 1.17 3.44 -7.59
N ILE A 9 1.10 2.16 -7.94
CA ILE A 9 -0.16 1.44 -8.14
C ILE A 9 -0.28 0.30 -7.13
N TYR A 10 -1.41 0.28 -6.43
CA TYR A 10 -1.73 -0.75 -5.44
C TYR A 10 -2.73 -1.74 -6.04
N LEU A 11 -2.36 -3.02 -6.12
CA LEU A 11 -3.25 -4.08 -6.60
C LEU A 11 -3.75 -4.95 -5.46
N ASP A 12 -5.07 -5.07 -5.37
CA ASP A 12 -5.72 -5.98 -4.42
C ASP A 12 -5.67 -7.44 -4.92
N TRP A 13 -5.91 -8.41 -4.03
CA TRP A 13 -5.65 -9.83 -4.26
C TRP A 13 -6.41 -10.43 -5.47
N TRP A 14 -7.56 -9.86 -5.83
CA TRP A 14 -8.40 -10.37 -6.91
C TRP A 14 -7.75 -10.31 -8.31
N VAL A 15 -6.71 -9.48 -8.50
CA VAL A 15 -5.98 -9.42 -9.78
C VAL A 15 -5.27 -10.73 -10.13
N GLY A 16 -5.06 -11.62 -9.16
CA GLY A 16 -4.52 -12.97 -9.39
C GLY A 16 -5.50 -13.92 -10.09
N HIS A 17 -6.78 -13.55 -10.21
CA HIS A 17 -7.79 -14.39 -10.85
C HIS A 17 -7.45 -14.63 -12.34
N PRO A 18 -7.55 -15.87 -12.86
CA PRO A 18 -7.12 -16.22 -14.22
C PRO A 18 -7.71 -15.34 -15.34
N ALA A 19 -8.94 -14.85 -15.14
CA ALA A 19 -9.62 -13.97 -16.08
C ALA A 19 -8.85 -12.68 -16.40
N PHE A 20 -8.03 -12.19 -15.46
CA PHE A 20 -7.29 -10.94 -15.64
C PHE A 20 -5.88 -11.13 -16.19
N ARG A 21 -5.37 -12.36 -16.37
CA ARG A 21 -3.95 -12.59 -16.72
C ARG A 21 -3.47 -11.82 -17.95
N ARG A 22 -4.27 -11.78 -19.02
CA ARG A 22 -3.92 -11.04 -20.24
C ARG A 22 -3.97 -9.53 -20.02
N ALA A 23 -5.11 -9.03 -19.52
CA ALA A 23 -5.29 -7.60 -19.26
C ALA A 23 -4.25 -7.05 -18.26
N LEU A 24 -3.90 -7.83 -17.25
CA LEU A 24 -2.87 -7.49 -16.27
C LEU A 24 -1.49 -7.44 -16.93
N ALA A 25 -1.14 -8.40 -17.79
CA ALA A 25 0.13 -8.37 -18.51
C ALA A 25 0.25 -7.14 -19.42
N ASP A 26 -0.80 -6.82 -20.18
CA ASP A 26 -0.83 -5.64 -21.06
C ASP A 26 -0.71 -4.33 -20.25
N PHE A 27 -1.42 -4.25 -19.13
CA PHE A 27 -1.36 -3.13 -18.20
C PHE A 27 0.04 -2.95 -17.61
N LEU A 28 0.65 -4.02 -17.11
CA LEU A 28 2.00 -3.99 -16.51
C LEU A 28 3.04 -3.55 -17.53
N ALA A 29 2.98 -4.07 -18.76
CA ALA A 29 3.88 -3.66 -19.83
C ALA A 29 3.76 -2.16 -20.11
N GLY A 30 2.54 -1.63 -20.22
CA GLY A 30 2.29 -0.20 -20.38
C GLY A 30 2.83 0.63 -19.22
N TYR A 31 2.55 0.21 -17.98
CA TYR A 31 2.94 0.94 -16.77
C TYR A 31 4.45 1.00 -16.56
N TYR A 32 5.17 -0.11 -16.75
CA TYR A 32 6.63 -0.13 -16.62
C TYR A 32 7.32 0.60 -17.77
N ASN A 33 6.83 0.48 -19.00
CA ASN A 33 7.38 1.24 -20.14
C ASN A 33 7.21 2.74 -19.94
N ASP A 34 6.07 3.16 -19.38
CA ASP A 34 5.85 4.55 -19.02
C ASP A 34 6.76 4.99 -17.87
N GLY A 35 6.88 4.17 -16.82
CA GLY A 35 7.76 4.45 -15.69
C GLY A 35 9.23 4.54 -16.06
N ALA A 36 9.71 3.71 -16.99
CA ALA A 36 11.09 3.76 -17.49
C ALA A 36 11.42 5.12 -18.13
N ARG A 37 10.44 5.77 -18.76
CA ARG A 37 10.60 7.12 -19.33
C ARG A 37 10.57 8.23 -18.26
N ARG A 38 10.07 7.94 -17.06
CA ARG A 38 9.84 8.91 -15.98
C ARG A 38 10.77 8.74 -14.77
N GLY A 39 11.75 7.84 -14.86
CA GLY A 39 12.71 7.60 -13.78
C GLY A 39 12.29 6.55 -12.75
N GLY A 40 11.29 5.72 -13.08
CA GLY A 40 10.83 4.59 -12.28
C GLY A 40 9.40 4.72 -11.78
N VAL A 41 8.78 3.58 -11.44
CA VAL A 41 7.44 3.46 -10.86
C VAL A 41 7.42 2.30 -9.87
N VAL A 42 6.45 2.32 -8.95
CA VAL A 42 6.23 1.28 -7.96
C VAL A 42 4.89 0.61 -8.19
N LEU A 43 4.86 -0.72 -8.08
CA LEU A 43 3.62 -1.48 -8.08
C LEU A 43 3.64 -2.45 -6.90
N THR A 44 2.50 -2.61 -6.25
CA THR A 44 2.33 -3.59 -5.18
C THR A 44 1.36 -4.70 -5.60
N TYR A 45 1.55 -5.90 -5.05
CA TYR A 45 0.67 -7.03 -5.30
C TYR A 45 0.55 -7.90 -4.05
N LYS A 46 -0.60 -8.57 -3.91
CA LYS A 46 -0.84 -9.52 -2.82
C LYS A 46 -0.56 -10.97 -3.25
N LEU A 47 -0.21 -11.82 -2.29
CA LEU A 47 -0.05 -13.27 -2.43
C LEU A 47 0.91 -13.67 -3.57
N HIS A 48 0.40 -14.38 -4.58
CA HIS A 48 1.14 -14.86 -5.76
C HIS A 48 0.54 -14.30 -7.05
N ALA A 49 -0.12 -13.13 -6.97
CA ALA A 49 -0.71 -12.50 -8.15
C ALA A 49 0.33 -12.19 -9.24
N LEU A 50 1.57 -11.92 -8.83
CA LEU A 50 2.71 -11.71 -9.72
C LEU A 50 3.94 -12.53 -9.28
N PRO A 51 4.88 -12.81 -10.20
CA PRO A 51 6.16 -13.43 -9.86
C PRO A 51 6.96 -12.59 -8.85
N ALA A 52 7.71 -13.24 -7.97
CA ALA A 52 8.60 -12.53 -7.06
C ALA A 52 9.62 -11.68 -7.83
N GLY A 53 9.84 -10.44 -7.38
CA GLY A 53 10.77 -9.51 -8.00
C GLY A 53 10.19 -8.65 -9.13
N SER A 54 8.98 -8.95 -9.63
CA SER A 54 8.34 -8.06 -10.60
C SER A 54 7.73 -6.82 -9.95
N ALA A 55 7.33 -6.91 -8.68
CA ALA A 55 6.66 -5.86 -7.92
C ALA A 55 6.91 -6.01 -6.41
N ILE A 56 6.47 -5.04 -5.61
CA ILE A 56 6.59 -5.06 -4.15
C ILE A 56 5.48 -5.95 -3.58
N LEU A 57 5.84 -6.91 -2.72
CA LEU A 57 4.85 -7.74 -2.03
C LEU A 57 4.11 -6.90 -1.00
N ASP A 58 2.78 -6.97 -1.04
CA ASP A 58 1.89 -6.41 -0.05
C ASP A 58 1.23 -7.52 0.78
N VAL A 59 1.37 -7.41 2.11
CA VAL A 59 0.94 -8.41 3.09
C VAL A 59 -0.31 -7.88 3.80
N GLU A 60 -1.46 -8.51 3.55
CA GLU A 60 -2.73 -8.09 4.12
C GLU A 60 -2.77 -8.25 5.65
N ARG A 61 -3.09 -7.16 6.37
CA ARG A 61 -3.36 -7.15 7.82
C ARG A 61 -2.34 -7.93 8.64
N GLY A 62 -1.08 -7.89 8.23
CA GLY A 62 -0.08 -8.84 8.69
C GLY A 62 1.27 -8.20 8.96
N GLN A 63 2.07 -8.96 9.69
CA GLN A 63 3.50 -8.70 9.83
C GLN A 63 4.23 -9.90 9.26
N LEU A 64 5.39 -9.69 8.66
CA LEU A 64 6.29 -10.81 8.40
C LEU A 64 6.82 -11.36 9.73
N ALA A 65 7.02 -12.68 9.77
CA ALA A 65 7.57 -13.36 10.95
C ALA A 65 9.03 -12.97 11.23
N GLY A 66 9.74 -12.48 10.21
CA GLY A 66 11.13 -12.05 10.30
C GLY A 66 11.45 -10.90 9.36
N ILE A 67 12.71 -10.46 9.39
CA ILE A 67 13.24 -9.42 8.51
C ILE A 67 13.36 -9.99 7.10
N ARG A 68 12.89 -9.22 6.11
CA ARG A 68 13.04 -9.56 4.70
C ARG A 68 14.05 -8.64 4.03
N ALA A 69 14.91 -9.21 3.19
CA ALA A 69 15.91 -8.44 2.45
C ALA A 69 15.25 -7.53 1.39
N GLU A 70 14.26 -8.04 0.67
CA GLU A 70 13.51 -7.22 -0.28
C GLU A 70 12.48 -6.34 0.42
N PRO A 71 12.27 -5.10 -0.07
CA PRO A 71 11.21 -4.24 0.42
C PRO A 71 9.83 -4.90 0.24
N TRP A 72 8.98 -4.72 1.24
CA TRP A 72 7.59 -5.18 1.25
C TRP A 72 6.70 -4.13 1.90
N GLN A 73 5.39 -4.26 1.71
CA GLN A 73 4.40 -3.37 2.29
C GLN A 73 3.35 -4.15 3.08
N THR A 74 2.71 -3.50 4.05
CA THR A 74 1.46 -4.00 4.63
C THR A 74 0.43 -2.90 4.76
N ASP A 75 -0.81 -3.28 4.52
CA ASP A 75 -2.02 -2.51 4.75
C ASP A 75 -2.72 -2.97 6.03
N THR A 76 -3.14 -1.99 6.83
CA THR A 76 -3.93 -2.24 8.03
C THR A 76 -5.03 -1.20 8.19
N THR A 77 -6.04 -1.56 8.99
CA THR A 77 -7.16 -0.68 9.33
C THR A 77 -7.00 -0.13 10.74
N ILE A 78 -7.42 1.12 10.91
CA ILE A 78 -7.59 1.69 12.26
C ILE A 78 -8.82 1.09 12.94
N SER A 79 -9.83 0.72 12.14
CA SER A 79 -10.99 -0.05 12.59
C SER A 79 -10.61 -1.49 12.95
N ASN A 80 -11.28 -2.06 13.95
CA ASN A 80 -11.17 -3.47 14.28
C ASN A 80 -11.95 -4.38 13.32
N GLY A 81 -13.02 -3.86 12.68
CA GLY A 81 -13.99 -4.68 11.95
C GLY A 81 -14.07 -4.44 10.44
N SER A 82 -13.62 -3.28 9.93
CA SER A 82 -13.93 -2.87 8.56
C SER A 82 -12.82 -2.06 7.88
N TRP A 83 -12.72 -2.16 6.56
CA TRP A 83 -11.94 -1.23 5.72
C TRP A 83 -12.72 0.06 5.42
N GLY A 84 -14.04 -0.06 5.33
CA GLY A 84 -14.98 1.03 5.08
C GLY A 84 -15.53 1.65 6.37
N TYR A 85 -16.21 2.79 6.24
CA TYR A 85 -16.87 3.44 7.36
C TYR A 85 -17.98 2.56 7.93
N VAL A 86 -17.99 2.39 9.25
CA VAL A 86 -19.06 1.72 9.99
C VAL A 86 -19.55 2.67 11.09
N LYS A 87 -20.87 2.81 11.20
CA LYS A 87 -21.47 3.60 12.28
C LYS A 87 -21.25 2.87 13.60
N ASN A 88 -20.78 3.59 14.62
CA ASN A 88 -20.44 3.07 15.96
C ASN A 88 -19.30 2.02 15.94
N ASP A 89 -18.33 2.20 15.05
CA ASP A 89 -17.17 1.31 14.98
C ASP A 89 -16.26 1.42 16.21
N THR A 90 -15.46 0.38 16.44
CA THR A 90 -14.39 0.37 17.43
C THR A 90 -13.03 0.46 16.74
N TYR A 91 -12.16 1.27 17.32
CA TYR A 91 -10.85 1.58 16.74
C TYR A 91 -9.74 1.02 17.61
N ARG A 92 -8.64 0.63 16.95
CA ARG A 92 -7.38 0.29 17.60
C ARG A 92 -6.85 1.50 18.37
N SER A 93 -6.18 1.24 19.49
CA SER A 93 -5.51 2.29 20.26
C SER A 93 -4.35 2.89 19.48
N ALA A 94 -3.98 4.14 19.81
CA ALA A 94 -2.82 4.78 19.21
C ALA A 94 -1.53 3.98 19.47
N ASP A 95 -1.40 3.39 20.66
CA ASP A 95 -0.25 2.56 21.04
C ASP A 95 -0.12 1.31 20.15
N GLU A 96 -1.23 0.64 19.83
CA GLU A 96 -1.21 -0.50 18.91
C GLU A 96 -0.77 -0.10 17.50
N ILE A 97 -1.24 1.04 17.01
CA ILE A 97 -0.85 1.55 15.69
C ILE A 97 0.65 1.90 15.66
N VAL A 98 1.16 2.54 16.71
CA VAL A 98 2.59 2.90 16.82
C VAL A 98 3.47 1.66 16.92
N ARG A 99 3.08 0.66 17.71
CA ARG A 99 3.81 -0.62 17.81
C ARG A 99 3.82 -1.37 16.48
N LEU A 100 2.69 -1.40 15.78
CA LEU A 100 2.60 -2.00 14.44
C LEU A 100 3.52 -1.28 13.45
N LEU A 101 3.51 0.05 13.45
CA LEU A 101 4.40 0.86 12.62
C LEU A 101 5.88 0.54 12.90
N ALA A 102 6.27 0.51 14.18
CA ALA A 102 7.65 0.21 14.58
C ALA A 102 8.08 -1.20 14.15
N ASP A 103 7.20 -2.19 14.33
CA ASP A 103 7.45 -3.58 13.91
C ASP A 103 7.68 -3.68 12.39
N VAL A 104 6.77 -3.12 11.60
CA VAL A 104 6.85 -3.14 10.13
C VAL A 104 8.14 -2.49 9.62
N VAL A 105 8.45 -1.29 10.13
CA VAL A 105 9.67 -0.56 9.72
C VAL A 105 10.93 -1.32 10.14
N SER A 106 10.94 -1.96 11.31
CA SER A 106 12.08 -2.75 11.78
C SER A 106 12.37 -3.97 10.91
N LYS A 107 11.35 -4.49 10.21
CA LYS A 107 11.43 -5.68 9.35
C LYS A 107 11.63 -5.33 7.86
N ASN A 108 12.09 -4.12 7.56
CA ASN A 108 12.27 -3.59 6.20
C ASN A 108 10.94 -3.47 5.40
N GLY A 109 9.82 -3.33 6.12
CA GLY A 109 8.50 -3.11 5.54
C GLY A 109 8.12 -1.63 5.53
N GLN A 110 7.20 -1.26 4.64
CA GLN A 110 6.51 0.03 4.66
C GLN A 110 5.03 -0.14 5.01
N PRO A 111 4.45 0.66 5.90
CA PRO A 111 3.00 0.68 6.08
C PRO A 111 2.34 1.50 4.98
N ALA A 112 1.31 0.94 4.34
CA ALA A 112 0.35 1.75 3.60
C ALA A 112 -0.38 2.64 4.61
N ALA A 113 -0.26 3.96 4.47
CA ALA A 113 -0.81 4.92 5.43
C ALA A 113 -2.30 4.62 5.71
N GLY A 114 -2.65 4.44 6.98
CA GLY A 114 -3.92 3.86 7.45
C GLY A 114 -5.15 4.31 6.67
N HIS A 115 -5.83 3.34 6.06
CA HIS A 115 -7.09 3.56 5.36
C HIS A 115 -8.15 4.08 6.34
N ARG A 116 -8.52 5.35 6.20
CA ARG A 116 -9.70 5.93 6.84
C ARG A 116 -10.71 6.25 5.75
N ALA A 117 -11.74 5.41 5.64
CA ALA A 117 -12.80 5.64 4.68
C ALA A 117 -13.55 6.94 5.01
N PRO A 118 -13.76 7.85 4.04
CA PRO A 118 -14.65 8.99 4.22
C PRO A 118 -16.09 8.51 4.40
N GLY A 119 -16.88 9.23 5.19
CA GLY A 119 -18.32 8.99 5.27
C GLY A 119 -19.04 9.24 3.94
N PRO A 120 -20.27 8.74 3.78
CA PRO A 120 -21.04 8.83 2.53
C PRO A 120 -21.31 10.28 2.08
N ASP A 121 -21.25 11.26 2.97
CA ASP A 121 -21.55 12.68 2.71
C ASP A 121 -20.32 13.55 2.35
N GLY A 122 -19.15 12.93 2.11
CA GLY A 122 -17.91 13.66 1.83
C GLY A 122 -17.09 14.01 3.09
N PRO A 123 -16.00 14.78 2.96
CA PRO A 123 -14.97 14.87 4.01
C PRO A 123 -15.51 15.56 5.27
N HIS A 124 -15.38 14.86 6.40
CA HIS A 124 -15.71 15.38 7.72
C HIS A 124 -14.94 16.67 8.05
N ARG A 125 -15.64 17.67 8.58
CA ARG A 125 -15.03 18.85 9.19
C ARG A 125 -14.05 18.42 10.28
N ALA A 126 -12.85 18.98 10.21
CA ALA A 126 -11.69 18.61 10.98
C ALA A 126 -11.91 18.74 12.51
N ALA A 127 -11.72 17.62 13.22
CA ALA A 127 -11.25 17.62 14.59
C ALA A 127 -9.94 16.82 14.62
N GLY A 128 -8.82 17.51 14.88
CA GLY A 128 -7.50 16.92 15.10
C GLY A 128 -6.63 16.72 13.85
N ARG A 129 -5.99 17.79 13.36
CA ARG A 129 -4.84 17.64 12.45
C ARG A 129 -3.65 17.03 13.22
N LYS A 130 -3.35 15.76 12.98
CA LYS A 130 -1.97 15.27 13.07
C LYS A 130 -1.59 14.69 11.72
N ARG A 131 -0.96 15.54 10.90
CA ARG A 131 -0.28 15.11 9.67
C ARG A 131 0.92 14.26 10.07
N CYS A 132 0.85 12.96 9.90
CA CYS A 132 2.06 12.14 9.74
C CYS A 132 2.41 12.16 8.25
N CYS A 133 3.12 13.22 7.84
CA CYS A 133 3.84 13.22 6.58
C CYS A 133 5.22 12.62 6.88
N TRP A 134 5.39 11.33 6.60
CA TRP A 134 6.71 10.73 6.60
C TRP A 134 7.28 10.81 5.18
N ARG A 135 8.14 11.80 4.96
CA ARG A 135 9.11 11.76 3.85
C ARG A 135 10.08 10.62 4.17
N SER A 136 10.20 9.68 3.25
CA SER A 136 11.28 8.68 3.25
C SER A 136 12.64 9.41 3.34
N ALA A 137 13.29 9.31 4.50
CA ALA A 137 14.66 9.70 4.69
C ALA A 137 15.54 8.48 4.39
N ARG A 138 15.82 8.24 3.11
CA ARG A 138 17.04 7.62 2.61
C ARG A 138 17.11 7.81 1.10
N GLY A 139 18.00 8.70 0.68
CA GLY A 139 18.20 9.08 -0.72
C GLY A 139 18.61 7.88 -1.56
N TRP A 140 17.77 7.59 -2.54
CA TRP A 140 18.09 6.70 -3.64
C TRP A 140 19.00 7.50 -4.59
N ARG A 141 20.30 7.17 -4.62
CA ARG A 141 21.22 7.61 -5.68
C ARG A 141 21.38 6.44 -6.65
N PRO A 142 21.03 6.59 -7.94
CA PRO A 142 21.39 5.60 -8.93
C PRO A 142 22.90 5.73 -9.21
N THR A 143 23.62 4.61 -9.18
CA THR A 143 24.91 4.43 -9.86
C THR A 143 24.68 4.24 -11.34
#